data_AF-A0AA96RLI8-F1
#
_entry.id   AF-A0AA96RLI8-F1
#
_cell.length_a   1.000
_cell.length_b   1.000
_cell.length_c   1.000
_cell.angle_alpha   90.00
_cell.angle_beta   90.00
_cell.angle_gamma   90.00
#
_symmetry.space_group_name_H-M   'P 1'
#
loop_
_entity.id
_entity.type
_entity.pdbx_description
1 polymer ?
#
loop_
_entity_poly.entity_id
_entity_poly.type
_entity_poly.pdbx_seq_one_letter_code
_entity_poly.pdbx_strand_id
1 'polypeptide(L)'
;MEESLLTTFKRYYADYREAEGVDESFSDAYQAIAYHVINQTEHYVQEGNLGEIQNLIREFKELGLSIGPSNDSIKEQFELELVEQVLSEY
;
A
#
# COMPACT_ATOMS: atom_id res chain seq x y z
N MET A 1 15.84 1.29 -7.18
CA MET A 1 14.50 0.86 -7.63
C MET A 1 13.53 1.57 -6.72
N GLU A 2 12.57 2.30 -7.28
CA GLU A 2 11.44 2.78 -6.48
C GLU A 2 10.69 1.57 -5.93
N GLU A 3 10.30 1.67 -4.67
CA GLU A 3 9.51 0.66 -3.98
C GLU A 3 8.11 0.60 -4.61
N SER A 4 7.60 -0.62 -4.83
CA SER A 4 6.26 -0.80 -5.39
C SER A 4 5.18 -0.21 -4.46
N LEU A 5 4.06 0.24 -5.00
CA LEU A 5 2.90 0.67 -4.21
C LEU A 5 2.37 -0.47 -3.32
N LEU A 6 2.52 -1.73 -3.74
CA LEU A 6 2.16 -2.88 -2.91
C LEU A 6 3.06 -2.98 -1.67
N THR A 7 4.37 -2.84 -1.84
CA THR A 7 5.33 -2.85 -0.73
C THR A 7 5.08 -1.67 0.21
N THR A 8 4.85 -0.48 -0.36
CA THR A 8 4.51 0.73 0.40
C THR A 8 3.21 0.53 1.19
N PHE A 9 2.19 -0.08 0.58
CA PHE A 9 0.93 -0.41 1.24
C PHE A 9 1.11 -1.42 2.38
N LYS A 10 1.90 -2.48 2.19
CA LYS A 10 2.24 -3.45 3.25
C LYS A 10 2.96 -2.79 4.43
N ARG A 11 3.87 -1.85 4.17
CA ARG A 11 4.52 -1.08 5.24
C ARG A 11 3.52 -0.23 6.01
N TYR A 12 2.69 0.55 5.32
CA TYR A 12 1.65 1.33 6.00
C TYR A 12 0.71 0.45 6.81
N TYR A 13 0.33 -0.71 6.28
CA TYR A 13 -0.47 -1.68 7.01
C TYR A 13 0.23 -2.15 8.30
N ALA A 14 1.50 -2.55 8.22
CA ALA A 14 2.27 -2.95 9.39
C ALA A 14 2.36 -1.83 10.43
N ASP A 15 2.63 -0.59 9.99
CA ASP A 15 2.72 0.59 10.86
C ASP A 15 1.38 0.83 11.61
N TYR A 16 0.23 0.75 10.94
CA TYR A 16 -1.08 0.90 11.58
C TYR A 16 -1.45 -0.30 12.47
N ARG A 17 -1.02 -1.52 12.10
CA ARG A 17 -1.30 -2.74 12.88
C ARG A 17 -0.64 -2.74 14.26
N GLU A 18 0.39 -1.93 14.48
CA GLU A 18 0.97 -1.71 15.81
C GLU A 18 -0.02 -1.05 16.79
N ALA A 19 -0.98 -0.25 16.29
CA ALA A 19 -1.88 0.55 17.10
C ALA A 19 -3.35 0.08 17.05
N GLU A 20 -3.77 -0.55 15.95
CA GLU A 20 -5.19 -0.75 15.61
C GLU A 20 -5.51 -2.21 15.20
N GLY A 21 -6.82 -2.49 15.07
CA GLY A 21 -7.31 -3.78 14.58
C GLY A 21 -7.17 -3.93 13.07
N VAL A 22 -7.16 -5.19 12.58
CA VAL A 22 -6.97 -5.58 11.17
C VAL A 22 -7.77 -4.70 10.18
N ASP A 23 -9.07 -4.56 10.39
CA ASP A 23 -9.95 -3.83 9.46
C ASP A 23 -9.66 -2.32 9.41
N GLU A 24 -9.37 -1.72 10.57
CA GLU A 24 -9.05 -0.30 10.69
C GLU A 24 -7.69 -0.02 10.06
N SER A 25 -6.67 -0.80 10.42
CA SER A 25 -5.33 -0.67 9.85
C SER A 25 -5.30 -0.87 8.34
N PHE A 26 -6.13 -1.78 7.80
CA PHE A 26 -6.23 -1.99 6.36
C PHE A 26 -6.90 -0.82 5.64
N SER A 27 -7.99 -0.30 6.22
CA SER A 27 -8.65 0.92 5.72
C SER A 27 -7.70 2.11 5.73
N ASP A 28 -6.95 2.29 6.82
CA ASP A 28 -6.09 3.46 7.01
C ASP A 28 -4.82 3.37 6.16
N ALA A 29 -4.26 2.17 5.99
CA ALA A 29 -3.23 1.92 4.99
C ALA A 29 -3.71 2.23 3.56
N TYR A 30 -4.98 1.93 3.25
CA TYR A 30 -5.56 2.19 1.93
C TYR A 30 -5.78 3.69 1.69
N GLN A 31 -6.18 4.43 2.72
CA GLN A 31 -6.24 5.89 2.65
C GLN A 31 -4.83 6.50 2.51
N ALA A 32 -3.86 6.02 3.29
CA ALA A 32 -2.48 6.48 3.24
C ALA A 32 -1.84 6.27 1.87
N ILE A 33 -2.06 5.11 1.23
CA ILE A 33 -1.53 4.87 -0.12
C ILE A 33 -2.20 5.75 -1.17
N ALA A 34 -3.50 6.07 -1.03
CA ALA A 34 -4.17 7.01 -1.93
C ALA A 34 -3.56 8.42 -1.82
N TYR A 35 -3.28 8.90 -0.61
CA TYR A 35 -2.57 10.16 -0.39
C TYR A 35 -1.14 10.12 -0.94
N HIS A 36 -0.43 9.00 -0.76
CA HIS A 36 0.90 8.81 -1.32
C HIS A 36 0.89 8.96 -2.85
N VAL A 37 -0.06 8.33 -3.54
CA VAL A 37 -0.22 8.42 -5.00
C VAL A 37 -0.53 9.86 -5.44
N ILE A 38 -1.38 10.58 -4.70
CA ILE A 38 -1.68 12.00 -4.99
C ILE A 38 -0.40 12.84 -4.91
N ASN A 39 0.39 12.69 -3.84
CA ASN A 39 1.62 13.45 -3.63
C ASN A 39 2.69 13.12 -4.68
N GLN A 40 2.87 11.84 -5.01
CA GLN A 40 3.80 11.41 -6.06
C GLN A 40 3.37 11.94 -7.44
N THR A 41 2.08 11.95 -7.73
CA THR A 41 1.55 12.53 -8.97
C THR A 41 1.85 14.03 -9.04
N GLU A 42 1.66 14.77 -7.94
CA GLU A 42 2.01 16.20 -7.89
C GLU A 42 3.50 16.42 -8.15
N HIS A 43 4.36 15.63 -7.52
CA HIS A 43 5.81 15.67 -7.72
C HIS A 43 6.19 15.44 -9.19
N TYR A 44 5.67 14.38 -9.82
CA TYR A 44 5.97 14.09 -11.22
C TYR A 44 5.39 15.12 -12.20
N VAL A 45 4.27 15.78 -11.88
CA VAL A 45 3.75 16.90 -12.67
C VAL A 45 4.72 18.07 -12.65
N GLN A 46 5.31 18.40 -11.49
CA GLN A 46 6.30 19.47 -11.36
C GLN A 46 7.57 19.18 -12.16
N GLU A 47 7.94 17.91 -12.29
CA GLU A 47 9.09 17.45 -13.08
C GLU A 47 8.78 17.26 -14.58
N GLY A 48 7.51 17.36 -14.98
CA GLY A 48 7.07 17.10 -16.36
C GLY A 48 7.15 15.63 -16.76
N ASN A 49 7.18 14.71 -15.79
CA ASN A 49 7.41 13.29 -16.01
C ASN A 49 6.09 12.51 -16.18
N LEU A 50 5.48 12.66 -17.36
CA LEU A 50 4.21 11.97 -17.68
C LEU A 50 4.32 10.45 -17.66
N GLY A 51 5.50 9.89 -17.93
CA GLY A 51 5.74 8.44 -17.93
C GLY A 51 5.56 7.84 -16.54
N GLU A 52 6.13 8.48 -15.52
CA GLU A 52 6.00 8.00 -14.15
C GLU A 52 4.60 8.19 -13.59
N ILE A 53 3.88 9.25 -13.99
CA ILE A 53 2.45 9.40 -13.68
C ILE A 53 1.65 8.22 -14.24
N GLN A 54 1.91 7.82 -15.50
CA GLN A 54 1.21 6.68 -16.09
C GLN A 54 1.52 5.37 -15.39
N ASN A 55 2.78 5.15 -15.00
CA ASN A 55 3.21 3.97 -14.26
C ASN A 55 2.53 3.91 -12.88
N LEU A 56 2.59 5.01 -12.13
CA LEU A 56 2.00 5.12 -10.80
C LEU A 56 0.49 4.87 -10.81
N ILE A 57 -0.23 5.49 -11.76
CA ILE A 57 -1.69 5.31 -11.88
C ILE A 57 -2.05 3.88 -12.31
N ARG A 58 -1.25 3.24 -13.16
CA ARG A 58 -1.46 1.83 -13.53
C ARG A 58 -1.30 0.94 -12.31
N GLU A 59 -0.21 1.10 -11.56
CA GLU A 59 0.07 0.29 -10.38
C GLU A 59 -1.00 0.50 -9.29
N PHE A 60 -1.45 1.74 -9.08
CA PHE A 60 -2.52 2.01 -8.13
C PHE A 60 -3.85 1.33 -8.51
N LYS A 61 -4.15 1.23 -9.82
CA LYS A 61 -5.33 0.49 -10.30
C LYS A 61 -5.18 -1.01 -10.06
N GLU A 62 -4.01 -1.57 -10.34
CA GLU A 62 -3.72 -2.99 -10.07
C GLU A 62 -3.86 -3.28 -8.57
N LEU A 63 -3.34 -2.40 -7.72
CA LEU A 63 -3.50 -2.46 -6.27
C LEU A 63 -4.98 -2.45 -5.87
N GLY A 64 -5.77 -1.51 -6.38
CA GLY A 64 -7.21 -1.41 -6.06
C GLY A 64 -8.04 -2.61 -6.50
N LEU A 65 -7.64 -3.28 -7.59
CA LEU A 65 -8.27 -4.53 -8.04
C LEU A 65 -7.93 -5.72 -7.13
N SER A 66 -6.69 -5.78 -6.66
CA SER A 66 -6.26 -6.82 -5.73
C SER A 66 -6.85 -6.61 -4.34
N ILE A 67 -6.68 -5.41 -3.79
CA ILE A 67 -6.81 -5.08 -2.35
C ILE A 67 -8.16 -4.41 -2.03
N GLY A 68 -9.16 -4.58 -2.90
CA GLY A 68 -10.49 -4.00 -2.67
C GLY A 68 -11.02 -4.34 -1.26
N PRO A 69 -11.75 -3.42 -0.60
CA PRO A 69 -12.14 -3.53 0.81
C PRO A 69 -12.96 -4.78 1.18
N SER A 70 -13.43 -5.54 0.20
CA SER A 70 -14.16 -6.81 0.36
C SER A 70 -13.28 -8.06 0.26
N ASN A 71 -11.94 -7.93 0.14
CA ASN A 71 -11.07 -9.07 -0.09
C ASN A 71 -10.42 -9.58 1.21
N ASP A 72 -11.21 -10.27 2.03
CA ASP A 72 -10.76 -10.84 3.31
C ASP A 72 -9.56 -11.80 3.14
N SER A 73 -9.46 -12.49 2.01
CA SER A 73 -8.33 -13.39 1.72
C SER A 73 -7.00 -12.66 1.60
N ILE A 74 -6.99 -11.40 1.14
CA ILE A 74 -5.77 -10.60 1.11
C ILE A 74 -5.41 -10.06 2.48
N LYS A 75 -6.40 -9.66 3.29
CA LYS A 75 -6.15 -9.26 4.68
C LYS A 75 -5.50 -10.41 5.46
N GLU A 76 -6.01 -11.62 5.31
CA GLU A 76 -5.42 -12.82 5.91
C GLU A 76 -3.99 -13.07 5.42
N GLN A 77 -3.71 -12.91 4.12
CA GLN A 77 -2.35 -13.03 3.59
C GLN A 77 -1.40 -11.98 4.19
N PHE A 78 -1.86 -10.74 4.33
CA PHE A 78 -1.07 -9.66 4.92
C PHE A 78 -0.76 -9.91 6.39
N GLU A 79 -1.72 -10.43 7.15
CA GLU A 79 -1.51 -10.86 8.52
C GLU A 79 -0.50 -12.00 8.63
N LEU A 80 -0.59 -13.00 7.75
CA LEU A 80 0.35 -14.11 7.72
C LEU A 80 1.77 -13.62 7.42
N GLU A 81 1.94 -12.79 6.40
CA GLU A 81 3.24 -12.22 6.06
C GLU A 81 3.82 -11.34 7.18
N LEU A 82 2.99 -10.53 7.84
CA LEU A 82 3.41 -9.70 8.96
C LEU A 82 3.89 -10.57 10.14
N VAL A 83 3.16 -11.63 10.47
CA VAL A 83 3.54 -12.58 11.51
C VAL A 83 4.83 -13.31 11.15
N GLU A 84 4.98 -13.76 9.90
CA GLU A 84 6.22 -14.37 9.42
C GLU A 84 7.42 -13.42 9.55
N GLN A 85 7.24 -12.15 9.20
CA GLN A 85 8.29 -11.14 9.33
C GLN A 85 8.70 -10.97 10.79
N VAL A 86 7.74 -10.78 11.71
CA VAL A 86 8.03 -10.66 13.14
C VAL A 86 8.75 -11.89 13.67
N LEU A 87 8.30 -13.10 13.30
CA LEU A 87 8.94 -14.34 13.74
C LEU A 87 10.36 -14.52 13.17
N SER A 88 10.64 -13.98 11.99
CA SER A 88 11.97 -14.03 11.37
C SER A 88 12.99 -13.05 11.98
N GLU A 89 12.50 -12.04 12.71
CA GLU A 89 13.34 -11.06 13.42
C GLU A 89 13.80 -11.55 14.82
N TYR A 90 13.33 -12.73 15.26
CA TYR A 90 13.73 -13.43 16.50
C TYR A 90 14.68 -14.61 16.25
#